data_AF-A0A0E9NIW5-F1
#
_entry.id   AF-A0A0E9NIW5-F1
#
_cell.length_a   1.000
_cell.length_b   1.000
_cell.length_c   1.000
_cell.angle_alpha   90.00
_cell.angle_beta   90.00
_cell.angle_gamma   90.00
#
_symmetry.space_group_name_H-M   'P 1'
#
loop_
_entity.id
_entity.type
_entity.pdbx_description
1 polymer ?
#
loop_
_entity_poly.entity_id
_entity_poly.type
_entity_poly.pdbx_seq_one_letter_code
_entity_poly.pdbx_strand_id
1 'polypeptide(L)'
;MLEKYLPTVMPTRDANELSQKFTSSAILFDLDGTLIDSTNAVIAHWTRFGDEHGIEPALILATSHGRRTIEIIKEHVPEKADMAYVQQLESEIPRRNGNEATAIGGAQEATKILEEGGAKWAIVTSGTKGMASQWLDILKISHPKIFIAAEDVSLGKPNPEGYLAARRRLDIPDSDDTVIVVEDAPAGIRAGKAAGCKVLGLITSHSELEVKEAGADWVVRDLDDVVFSVNAEGKIEVELKVTFDTLS
;
A
#
# COMPACT_ATOMS: atom_id res chain seq x y z
N MET A 1 1.80 24.85 -6.73
CA MET A 1 1.45 23.72 -5.83
C MET A 1 0.92 22.47 -6.56
N LEU A 2 0.68 22.51 -7.89
CA LEU A 2 0.44 21.31 -8.71
C LEU A 2 1.71 20.47 -9.03
N GLU A 3 2.87 20.86 -8.51
CA GLU A 3 4.16 20.22 -8.83
C GLU A 3 4.34 18.84 -8.18
N LYS A 4 3.55 18.48 -7.16
CA LYS A 4 3.61 17.15 -6.51
C LYS A 4 2.94 16.02 -7.33
N TYR A 5 2.33 16.35 -8.48
CA TYR A 5 1.66 15.41 -9.40
C TYR A 5 2.26 15.45 -10.82
N LEU A 6 3.39 16.13 -11.01
CA LEU A 6 4.17 15.98 -12.22
C LEU A 6 4.88 14.63 -12.18
N PRO A 7 4.97 13.88 -13.29
CA PRO A 7 5.69 12.62 -13.31
C PRO A 7 7.14 12.89 -12.89
N THR A 8 7.52 12.36 -11.72
CA THR A 8 8.88 12.42 -11.22
C THR A 8 9.78 11.84 -12.30
N VAL A 9 10.80 12.59 -12.75
CA VAL A 9 11.80 12.09 -13.68
C VAL A 9 12.45 10.88 -13.02
N MET A 10 12.14 9.69 -13.53
CA MET A 10 12.58 8.45 -12.91
C MET A 10 14.11 8.34 -13.02
N PRO A 11 14.80 8.05 -11.90
CA PRO A 11 16.25 7.88 -11.92
C PRO A 11 16.66 6.75 -12.88
N THR A 12 17.75 6.97 -13.60
CA THR A 12 18.32 6.01 -14.54
C THR A 12 18.98 4.85 -13.80
N ARG A 13 18.80 3.62 -14.30
CA ARG A 13 19.40 2.39 -13.75
C ARG A 13 20.92 2.46 -13.79
N ASP A 14 21.58 2.43 -12.63
CA ASP A 14 23.02 2.21 -12.55
C ASP A 14 23.32 0.70 -12.50
N ALA A 15 24.23 0.26 -13.38
CA ALA A 15 24.47 -1.15 -13.68
C ALA A 15 25.36 -1.90 -12.66
N ASN A 16 25.52 -1.37 -11.44
CA ASN A 16 26.44 -1.90 -10.42
C ASN A 16 25.74 -2.36 -9.12
N GLU A 17 24.42 -2.48 -9.11
CA GLU A 17 23.67 -2.82 -7.91
C GLU A 17 23.70 -4.33 -7.62
N LEU A 18 24.10 -4.68 -6.40
CA LEU A 18 24.16 -6.05 -5.92
C LEU A 18 22.74 -6.56 -5.61
N SER A 19 22.33 -7.66 -6.25
CA SER A 19 21.05 -8.29 -5.93
C SER A 19 21.05 -8.79 -4.49
N GLN A 20 19.99 -8.46 -3.75
CA GLN A 20 19.78 -8.93 -2.38
C GLN A 20 18.74 -10.04 -2.38
N LYS A 21 19.00 -11.13 -1.65
CA LYS A 21 18.05 -12.24 -1.48
C LYS A 21 17.81 -12.51 -0.01
N PHE A 22 16.56 -12.75 0.35
CA PHE A 22 16.16 -13.12 1.71
C PHE A 22 14.88 -13.95 1.69
N THR A 23 14.60 -14.60 2.82
CA THR A 23 13.37 -15.37 3.00
C THR A 23 12.42 -14.64 3.94
N SER A 24 11.12 -14.80 3.72
CA SER A 24 10.07 -14.26 4.56
C SER A 24 9.05 -15.34 4.93
N SER A 25 8.52 -15.26 6.15
CA SER A 25 7.38 -16.07 6.58
C SER A 25 6.04 -15.58 6.04
N ALA A 26 5.93 -14.29 5.71
CA ALA A 26 4.77 -13.71 5.03
C ALA A 26 5.03 -12.34 4.40
N ILE A 27 4.26 -12.02 3.36
CA ILE A 27 4.21 -10.69 2.76
C ILE A 27 2.88 -10.01 3.06
N LEU A 28 2.93 -8.79 3.60
CA LEU A 28 1.77 -7.96 3.87
C LEU A 28 1.82 -6.74 2.94
N PHE A 29 0.98 -6.70 1.93
CA PHE A 29 0.93 -5.60 0.98
C PHE A 29 -0.03 -4.51 1.46
N ASP A 30 0.39 -3.26 1.33
CA ASP A 30 -0.59 -2.18 1.11
C ASP A 30 -1.26 -2.31 -0.29
N LEU A 31 -2.26 -1.49 -0.58
CA LEU A 31 -3.00 -1.50 -1.83
C LEU A 31 -2.71 -0.27 -2.70
N ASP A 32 -3.20 0.90 -2.29
CA ASP A 32 -3.19 2.14 -3.08
C ASP A 32 -1.80 2.78 -3.08
N GLY A 33 -1.14 2.79 -4.25
CA GLY A 33 0.27 3.15 -4.41
C GLY A 33 1.19 1.92 -4.42
N THR A 34 0.76 0.81 -3.84
CA THR A 34 1.59 -0.40 -3.70
C THR A 34 1.29 -1.51 -4.71
N LEU A 35 0.03 -1.94 -4.80
CA LEU A 35 -0.44 -2.94 -5.77
C LEU A 35 -1.18 -2.27 -6.93
N ILE A 36 -1.82 -1.13 -6.68
CA ILE A 36 -2.61 -0.39 -7.66
C ILE A 36 -2.16 1.07 -7.69
N ASP A 37 -2.11 1.67 -8.86
CA ASP A 37 -2.07 3.12 -9.00
C ASP A 37 -3.52 3.61 -9.19
N SER A 38 -4.11 4.10 -8.10
CA SER A 38 -5.46 4.67 -8.07
C SER A 38 -5.44 6.21 -8.02
N THR A 39 -4.28 6.84 -8.22
CA THR A 39 -4.01 8.25 -7.92
C THR A 39 -5.02 9.19 -8.57
N ASN A 40 -5.27 9.03 -9.87
CA ASN A 40 -6.20 9.90 -10.60
C ASN A 40 -7.65 9.77 -10.08
N ALA A 41 -8.08 8.54 -9.79
CA ALA A 41 -9.41 8.27 -9.26
C ALA A 41 -9.58 8.90 -7.85
N VAL A 42 -8.55 8.81 -7.01
CA VAL A 42 -8.52 9.41 -5.66
C VAL A 42 -8.47 10.95 -5.73
N ILE A 43 -7.70 11.53 -6.65
CA ILE A 43 -7.68 12.99 -6.89
C ILE A 43 -9.06 13.48 -7.32
N ALA A 44 -9.70 12.81 -8.29
CA ALA A 44 -11.03 13.14 -8.75
C ALA A 44 -12.08 13.01 -7.62
N HIS A 45 -11.90 12.01 -6.75
CA HIS A 45 -12.72 11.82 -5.57
C HIS A 45 -12.62 13.00 -4.59
N TRP A 46 -11.41 13.31 -4.11
CA TRP A 46 -11.20 14.35 -3.12
C TRP A 46 -11.45 15.76 -3.65
N THR A 47 -11.24 15.99 -4.94
CA THR A 47 -11.61 17.26 -5.59
C THR A 47 -13.11 17.51 -5.48
N ARG A 48 -13.92 16.53 -5.89
CA ARG A 48 -15.38 16.61 -5.77
C ARG A 48 -15.83 16.74 -4.32
N PHE A 49 -15.27 15.94 -3.41
CA PHE A 49 -15.61 16.02 -1.99
C PHE A 49 -15.30 17.42 -1.42
N GLY A 50 -14.14 17.99 -1.77
CA GLY A 50 -13.75 19.34 -1.37
C GLY A 50 -14.72 20.40 -1.91
N ASP A 51 -15.02 20.35 -3.21
CA ASP A 51 -15.95 21.28 -3.87
C ASP A 51 -17.35 21.24 -3.23
N GLU A 52 -17.87 20.05 -2.91
CA GLU A 52 -19.18 19.86 -2.27
C GLU A 52 -19.26 20.42 -0.86
N HIS A 53 -18.13 20.49 -0.14
CA HIS A 53 -18.06 20.89 1.27
C HIS A 53 -17.36 22.24 1.47
N GLY A 54 -16.99 22.94 0.40
CA GLY A 54 -16.27 24.22 0.48
C GLY A 54 -14.87 24.12 1.06
N ILE A 55 -14.21 22.97 0.90
CA ILE A 55 -12.84 22.72 1.35
C ILE A 55 -11.92 22.73 0.13
N GLU A 56 -10.80 23.44 0.22
CA GLU A 56 -9.80 23.42 -0.84
C GLU A 56 -9.25 21.98 -1.03
N PRO A 57 -9.43 21.36 -2.22
CA PRO A 57 -9.01 19.97 -2.45
C PRO A 57 -7.55 19.68 -2.11
N ALA A 58 -6.67 20.67 -2.35
CA ALA A 58 -5.25 20.54 -2.07
C ALA A 58 -4.95 20.30 -0.59
N LEU A 59 -5.77 20.83 0.34
CA LEU A 59 -5.59 20.60 1.77
C LEU A 59 -5.89 19.15 2.16
N ILE A 60 -6.90 18.56 1.54
CA ILE A 60 -7.26 17.17 1.77
C ILE A 60 -6.18 16.25 1.18
N LEU A 61 -5.86 16.46 -0.08
CA LEU A 61 -4.88 15.65 -0.83
C LEU A 61 -3.47 15.68 -0.23
N ALA A 62 -3.07 16.80 0.37
CA ALA A 62 -1.78 16.94 1.05
C ALA A 62 -1.61 15.99 2.24
N THR A 63 -2.71 15.50 2.81
CA THR A 63 -2.68 14.65 4.01
C THR A 63 -3.31 13.29 3.80
N SER A 64 -4.04 13.03 2.72
CA SER A 64 -4.86 11.81 2.56
C SER A 64 -4.10 10.52 2.23
N HIS A 65 -2.89 10.60 1.68
CA HIS A 65 -2.17 9.41 1.17
C HIS A 65 -1.87 8.39 2.28
N GLY A 66 -2.27 7.14 2.05
CA GLY A 66 -2.11 6.03 2.99
C GLY A 66 -2.98 6.11 4.26
N ARG A 67 -3.87 7.10 4.39
CA ARG A 67 -4.74 7.29 5.57
C ARG A 67 -6.19 6.89 5.29
N ARG A 68 -6.94 6.58 6.34
CA ARG A 68 -8.34 6.18 6.19
C ARG A 68 -9.22 7.39 5.90
N THR A 69 -10.13 7.26 4.93
CA THR A 69 -11.10 8.30 4.58
C THR A 69 -11.91 8.80 5.78
N ILE A 70 -12.27 7.92 6.74
CA ILE A 70 -12.98 8.37 7.95
C ILE A 70 -12.16 9.35 8.80
N GLU A 71 -10.85 9.20 8.86
CA GLU A 71 -9.97 10.09 9.63
C GLU A 71 -9.86 11.46 8.94
N ILE A 72 -9.78 11.46 7.61
CA ILE A 72 -9.79 12.68 6.79
C ILE A 72 -11.13 13.42 6.90
N ILE A 73 -12.26 12.70 6.78
CA ILE A 73 -13.59 13.31 6.97
C ILE A 73 -13.73 13.85 8.39
N LYS A 74 -13.23 13.15 9.41
CA LYS A 74 -13.27 13.64 10.79
C LYS A 74 -12.50 14.95 10.99
N GLU A 75 -11.43 15.18 10.25
CA GLU A 75 -10.63 16.40 10.32
C GLU A 75 -11.33 17.61 9.67
N HIS A 76 -12.05 17.40 8.58
CA HIS A 76 -12.62 18.49 7.79
C HIS A 76 -14.14 18.68 7.94
N VAL A 77 -14.89 17.59 8.14
CA VAL A 77 -16.36 17.55 8.19
C VAL A 77 -16.83 16.53 9.25
N PRO A 78 -16.51 16.75 10.54
CA PRO A 78 -16.64 15.74 11.60
C PRO A 78 -18.05 15.17 11.79
N GLU A 79 -19.09 15.95 11.49
CA GLU A 79 -20.49 15.51 11.55
C GLU A 79 -20.86 14.44 10.51
N LYS A 80 -20.01 14.25 9.49
CA LYS A 80 -20.15 13.20 8.46
C LYS A 80 -19.23 12.01 8.68
N ALA A 81 -18.41 12.00 9.75
CA ALA A 81 -17.47 10.93 10.03
C ALA A 81 -18.18 9.66 10.52
N ASP A 82 -18.84 8.96 9.59
CA ASP A 82 -19.59 7.74 9.80
C ASP A 82 -19.11 6.67 8.81
N MET A 83 -18.92 5.43 9.29
CA MET A 83 -18.36 4.36 8.47
C MET A 83 -19.30 3.90 7.35
N ALA A 84 -20.62 3.97 7.53
CA ALA A 84 -21.54 3.61 6.45
C ALA A 84 -21.50 4.66 5.33
N TYR A 85 -21.41 5.95 5.70
CA TYR A 85 -21.18 7.02 4.73
C TYR A 85 -19.84 6.85 3.99
N VAL A 86 -18.75 6.55 4.70
CA VAL A 86 -17.42 6.32 4.09
C VAL A 86 -17.44 5.13 3.13
N GLN A 87 -18.06 4.01 3.50
CA GLN A 87 -18.19 2.84 2.63
C GLN A 87 -18.96 3.16 1.35
N GLN A 88 -20.06 3.90 1.47
CA GLN A 88 -20.81 4.37 0.31
C GLN A 88 -19.92 5.24 -0.57
N LEU A 89 -19.28 6.25 0.02
CA LEU A 89 -18.47 7.26 -0.64
C LEU A 89 -17.30 6.64 -1.42
N GLU A 90 -16.54 5.74 -0.80
CA GLU A 90 -15.41 5.07 -1.44
C GLU A 90 -15.84 4.03 -2.48
N SER A 91 -16.97 3.34 -2.29
CA SER A 91 -17.48 2.38 -3.28
C SER A 91 -17.79 3.01 -4.63
N GLU A 92 -18.00 4.33 -4.68
CA GLU A 92 -18.22 5.08 -5.91
C GLU A 92 -16.94 5.34 -6.70
N ILE A 93 -15.76 5.27 -6.06
CA ILE A 93 -14.48 5.62 -6.68
C ILE A 93 -14.18 4.68 -7.86
N PRO A 94 -14.12 3.34 -7.68
CA PRO A 94 -13.88 2.42 -8.80
C PRO A 94 -15.03 2.42 -9.81
N ARG A 95 -16.26 2.72 -9.37
CA ARG A 95 -17.43 2.77 -10.27
C ARG A 95 -17.40 3.94 -11.23
N ARG A 96 -16.87 5.08 -10.80
CA ARG A 96 -16.83 6.31 -11.61
C ARG A 96 -15.54 6.44 -12.41
N ASN A 97 -14.42 6.01 -11.83
CA ASN A 97 -13.08 6.25 -12.37
C ASN A 97 -12.27 4.96 -12.50
N GLY A 98 -12.96 3.81 -12.65
CA GLY A 98 -12.32 2.49 -12.71
C GLY A 98 -11.31 2.32 -13.84
N ASN A 99 -11.51 3.05 -14.93
CA ASN A 99 -10.64 3.09 -16.11
C ASN A 99 -9.41 4.00 -15.93
N GLU A 100 -9.31 4.73 -14.83
CA GLU A 100 -8.18 5.63 -14.51
C GLU A 100 -7.16 4.98 -13.57
N ALA A 101 -7.42 3.75 -13.10
CA ALA A 101 -6.49 3.00 -12.29
C ALA A 101 -5.74 1.97 -13.12
N THR A 102 -4.50 1.71 -12.73
CA THR A 102 -3.64 0.67 -13.32
C THR A 102 -3.04 -0.21 -12.21
N ALA A 103 -2.60 -1.42 -12.55
CA ALA A 103 -1.80 -2.21 -11.63
C ALA A 103 -0.38 -1.62 -11.57
N ILE A 104 0.21 -1.57 -10.37
CA ILE A 104 1.64 -1.26 -10.24
C ILE A 104 2.44 -2.35 -10.95
N GLY A 105 3.55 -1.97 -11.61
CA GLY A 105 4.45 -2.91 -12.29
C GLY A 105 4.84 -4.05 -11.35
N GLY A 106 4.68 -5.30 -11.79
CA GLY A 106 4.93 -6.51 -11.01
C GLY A 106 3.82 -6.96 -10.05
N ALA A 107 2.80 -6.14 -9.76
CA ALA A 107 1.78 -6.45 -8.74
C ALA A 107 0.93 -7.70 -9.05
N GLN A 108 0.48 -7.84 -10.29
CA GLN A 108 -0.31 -9.00 -10.72
C GLN A 108 0.51 -10.30 -10.61
N GLU A 109 1.76 -10.28 -11.05
CA GLU A 109 2.64 -11.45 -11.01
C GLU A 109 3.00 -11.82 -9.56
N ALA A 110 3.38 -10.83 -8.75
CA ALA A 110 3.72 -11.03 -7.34
C ALA A 110 2.57 -11.70 -6.57
N THR A 111 1.36 -11.15 -6.67
CA THR A 111 0.19 -11.68 -5.95
C THR A 111 -0.28 -13.02 -6.50
N LYS A 112 -0.13 -13.27 -7.81
CA LYS A 112 -0.40 -14.57 -8.42
C LYS A 112 0.55 -15.65 -7.92
N ILE A 113 1.86 -15.39 -7.91
CA ILE A 113 2.87 -16.33 -7.41
C ILE A 113 2.61 -16.69 -5.95
N LEU A 114 2.33 -15.71 -5.11
CA LEU A 114 2.07 -15.94 -3.69
C LEU A 114 0.79 -16.74 -3.45
N GLU A 115 -0.28 -16.43 -4.19
CA GLU A 115 -1.55 -17.16 -4.08
C GLU A 115 -1.43 -18.59 -4.61
N GLU A 116 -0.91 -18.80 -5.82
CA GLU A 116 -0.75 -20.13 -6.43
C GLU A 116 0.27 -20.99 -5.67
N GLY A 117 1.29 -20.37 -5.06
CA GLY A 117 2.27 -21.03 -4.21
C GLY A 117 1.76 -21.38 -2.80
N GLY A 118 0.55 -20.94 -2.43
CA GLY A 118 -0.01 -21.19 -1.10
C GLY A 118 0.75 -20.47 0.03
N ALA A 119 1.43 -19.37 -0.30
CA ALA A 119 2.19 -18.59 0.67
C ALA A 119 1.26 -17.85 1.64
N LYS A 120 1.78 -17.52 2.82
CA LYS A 120 1.10 -16.61 3.74
C LYS A 120 1.27 -15.18 3.24
N TRP A 121 0.19 -14.58 2.76
CA TRP A 121 0.20 -13.18 2.39
C TRP A 121 -1.15 -12.52 2.69
N ALA A 122 -1.15 -11.20 2.80
CA ALA A 122 -2.36 -10.42 3.07
C ALA A 122 -2.30 -9.05 2.40
N ILE A 123 -3.49 -8.46 2.23
CA ILE A 123 -3.64 -7.03 1.94
C ILE A 123 -4.04 -6.31 3.24
N VAL A 124 -3.40 -5.17 3.51
CA VAL A 124 -3.69 -4.26 4.62
C VAL A 124 -3.79 -2.85 4.07
N THR A 125 -5.02 -2.38 3.86
CA THR A 125 -5.31 -1.08 3.21
C THR A 125 -6.04 -0.13 4.15
N SER A 126 -5.83 1.17 3.93
CA SER A 126 -6.61 2.23 4.56
C SER A 126 -7.95 2.50 3.85
N GLY A 127 -8.19 1.87 2.69
CA GLY A 127 -9.46 1.88 1.99
C GLY A 127 -10.44 0.83 2.51
N THR A 128 -11.73 1.03 2.26
CA THR A 128 -12.80 0.11 2.62
C THR A 128 -12.78 -1.13 1.74
N LYS A 129 -13.27 -2.25 2.29
CA LYS A 129 -13.26 -3.53 1.58
C LYS A 129 -14.03 -3.47 0.26
N GLY A 130 -15.15 -2.75 0.24
CA GLY A 130 -15.98 -2.59 -0.95
C GLY A 130 -15.25 -1.90 -2.11
N MET A 131 -14.48 -0.85 -1.83
CA MET A 131 -13.65 -0.18 -2.84
C MET A 131 -12.48 -1.08 -3.26
N ALA A 132 -11.76 -1.59 -2.27
CA ALA A 132 -10.53 -2.32 -2.48
C ALA A 132 -10.75 -3.61 -3.27
N SER A 133 -11.80 -4.40 -2.98
CA SER A 133 -12.14 -5.59 -3.74
C SER A 133 -12.53 -5.29 -5.20
N GLN A 134 -13.21 -4.17 -5.46
CA GLN A 134 -13.52 -3.74 -6.83
C GLN A 134 -12.23 -3.42 -7.61
N TRP A 135 -11.23 -2.82 -6.96
CA TRP A 135 -9.93 -2.59 -7.61
C TRP A 135 -9.24 -3.88 -8.02
N LEU A 136 -9.20 -4.88 -7.13
CA LEU A 136 -8.62 -6.18 -7.44
C LEU A 136 -9.32 -6.84 -8.64
N ASP A 137 -10.65 -6.74 -8.72
CA ASP A 137 -11.44 -7.31 -9.82
C ASP A 137 -11.21 -6.61 -11.16
N ILE A 138 -11.13 -5.29 -11.15
CA ILE A 138 -10.84 -4.47 -12.34
C ILE A 138 -9.45 -4.79 -12.87
N LEU A 139 -8.46 -4.81 -11.97
CA LEU A 139 -7.04 -4.91 -12.31
C LEU A 139 -6.50 -6.34 -12.32
N LYS A 140 -7.35 -7.35 -12.10
CA LYS A 140 -7.00 -8.78 -12.13
C LYS A 140 -5.84 -9.11 -11.17
N ILE A 141 -5.87 -8.52 -9.99
CA ILE A 141 -4.95 -8.82 -8.90
C ILE A 141 -5.60 -9.93 -8.05
N SER A 142 -4.79 -10.89 -7.60
CA SER A 142 -5.30 -12.01 -6.78
C SER A 142 -5.93 -11.49 -5.48
N HIS A 143 -6.99 -12.16 -5.02
CA HIS A 143 -7.59 -11.86 -3.72
C HIS A 143 -6.93 -12.72 -2.63
N PRO A 144 -6.28 -12.12 -1.62
CA PRO A 144 -5.73 -12.89 -0.52
C PRO A 144 -6.85 -13.45 0.35
N LYS A 145 -6.58 -14.59 0.98
CA LYS A 145 -7.46 -15.13 2.04
C LYS A 145 -7.61 -14.16 3.20
N ILE A 146 -6.54 -13.45 3.56
CA ILE A 146 -6.53 -12.46 4.64
C ILE A 146 -6.51 -11.05 4.04
N PHE A 147 -7.55 -10.28 4.39
CA PHE A 147 -7.75 -8.92 3.93
C PHE A 147 -8.12 -8.07 5.15
N ILE A 148 -7.32 -7.05 5.45
CA ILE A 148 -7.60 -6.04 6.48
C ILE A 148 -7.93 -4.72 5.77
N ALA A 149 -9.16 -4.24 5.94
CA ALA A 149 -9.64 -2.99 5.37
C ALA A 149 -9.84 -1.90 6.45
N ALA A 150 -10.24 -0.70 6.01
CA ALA A 150 -10.48 0.44 6.89
C ALA A 150 -11.43 0.13 8.07
N GLU A 151 -12.49 -0.64 7.81
CA GLU A 151 -13.51 -1.04 8.79
C GLU A 151 -13.05 -2.15 9.75
N ASP A 152 -11.93 -2.83 9.49
CA ASP A 152 -11.40 -3.89 10.35
C ASP A 152 -10.57 -3.36 11.53
N VAL A 153 -10.27 -2.05 11.55
CA VAL A 153 -9.36 -1.44 12.53
C VAL A 153 -9.97 -0.21 13.21
N SER A 154 -9.55 0.04 14.44
CA SER A 154 -9.95 1.20 15.22
C SER A 154 -9.09 2.42 14.87
N LEU A 155 -7.80 2.21 14.62
CA LEU A 155 -6.82 3.24 14.28
C LEU A 155 -6.13 2.90 12.94
N GLY A 156 -6.06 3.88 12.04
CA GLY A 156 -5.41 3.74 10.74
C GLY A 156 -3.90 3.93 10.82
N LYS A 157 -3.21 3.70 9.69
CA LYS A 157 -1.78 4.01 9.52
C LYS A 157 -1.52 5.48 9.91
N PRO A 158 -0.51 5.81 10.73
CA PRO A 158 0.68 5.00 11.05
C PRO A 158 0.54 4.06 12.26
N ASN A 159 -0.66 3.86 12.81
CA ASN A 159 -0.85 2.86 13.86
C ASN A 159 -0.62 1.44 13.30
N PRO A 160 0.07 0.54 14.03
CA PRO A 160 0.36 -0.82 13.56
C PRO A 160 -0.83 -1.77 13.59
N GLU A 161 -2.01 -1.36 14.08
CA GLU A 161 -3.18 -2.22 14.30
C GLU A 161 -3.51 -3.11 13.10
N GLY A 162 -3.50 -2.56 11.88
CA GLY A 162 -3.81 -3.30 10.66
C GLY A 162 -2.80 -4.41 10.35
N TYR A 163 -1.50 -4.13 10.41
CA TYR A 163 -0.47 -5.13 10.17
C TYR A 163 -0.43 -6.19 11.27
N LEU A 164 -0.60 -5.80 12.54
CA LEU A 164 -0.72 -6.73 13.65
C LEU A 164 -1.96 -7.63 13.50
N ALA A 165 -3.07 -7.09 13.02
CA ALA A 165 -4.27 -7.89 12.73
C ALA A 165 -4.01 -8.90 11.60
N ALA A 166 -3.32 -8.51 10.53
CA ALA A 166 -2.96 -9.42 9.45
C ALA A 166 -2.04 -10.55 9.94
N ARG A 167 -0.99 -10.24 10.70
CA ARG A 167 -0.08 -11.24 11.32
C ARG A 167 -0.85 -12.26 12.14
N ARG A 168 -1.76 -11.80 13.02
CA ARG A 168 -2.61 -12.68 13.83
C ARG A 168 -3.50 -13.57 12.96
N ARG A 169 -4.15 -13.02 11.93
CA ARG A 169 -5.04 -13.78 11.03
C ARG A 169 -4.28 -14.77 10.13
N LEU A 170 -2.97 -14.59 9.94
CA LEU A 170 -2.07 -15.51 9.23
C LEU A 170 -1.37 -16.52 10.16
N ASP A 171 -1.70 -16.53 11.45
CA ASP A 171 -1.05 -17.37 12.46
C ASP A 171 0.48 -17.19 12.47
N ILE A 172 0.94 -15.93 12.49
CA ILE A 172 2.36 -15.57 12.58
C ILE A 172 2.64 -14.99 13.98
N PRO A 173 3.58 -15.56 14.75
CA PRO A 173 3.89 -15.07 16.09
C PRO A 173 4.57 -13.71 16.04
N ASP A 174 4.35 -12.87 17.05
CA ASP A 174 4.99 -11.53 17.13
C ASP A 174 6.52 -11.60 17.20
N SER A 175 7.08 -12.74 17.63
CA SER A 175 8.53 -12.98 17.66
C SER A 175 9.15 -13.23 16.28
N ASP A 176 8.34 -13.41 15.23
CA ASP A 176 8.85 -13.60 13.86
C ASP A 176 9.17 -12.24 13.22
N ASP A 177 10.47 -11.96 13.09
CA ASP A 177 11.01 -10.73 12.53
C ASP A 177 11.23 -10.80 11.01
N THR A 178 10.84 -11.90 10.36
CA THR A 178 11.02 -12.13 8.92
C THR A 178 9.83 -11.69 8.08
N VAL A 179 8.71 -11.26 8.70
CA VAL A 179 7.54 -10.73 7.98
C VAL A 179 7.90 -9.41 7.30
N ILE A 180 7.50 -9.31 6.04
CA ILE A 180 7.77 -8.13 5.22
C ILE A 180 6.47 -7.41 4.91
N VAL A 181 6.43 -6.13 5.23
CA VAL A 181 5.42 -5.20 4.76
C VAL A 181 5.92 -4.55 3.47
N VAL A 182 5.07 -4.47 2.45
CA VAL A 182 5.37 -3.73 1.22
C VAL A 182 4.46 -2.52 1.17
N GLU A 183 5.05 -1.34 1.00
CA GLU A 183 4.40 -0.04 1.22
C GLU A 183 5.05 1.07 0.39
N ASP A 184 4.28 2.06 -0.03
CA ASP A 184 4.78 3.27 -0.71
C ASP A 184 4.71 4.52 0.19
N ALA A 185 3.84 4.51 1.21
CA ALA A 185 3.50 5.72 1.94
C ALA A 185 4.23 5.80 3.30
N PRO A 186 4.75 6.98 3.70
CA PRO A 186 5.41 7.14 4.99
C PRO A 186 4.55 6.72 6.20
N ALA A 187 3.23 6.91 6.14
CA ALA A 187 2.33 6.47 7.20
C ALA A 187 2.34 4.94 7.34
N GLY A 188 2.25 4.23 6.22
CA GLY A 188 2.23 2.79 6.19
C GLY A 188 3.57 2.13 6.49
N ILE A 189 4.66 2.70 6.00
CA ILE A 189 6.02 2.28 6.38
C ILE A 189 6.17 2.34 7.90
N ARG A 190 5.82 3.46 8.53
CA ARG A 190 5.86 3.60 10.00
C ARG A 190 4.96 2.59 10.72
N ALA A 191 3.79 2.29 10.18
CA ALA A 191 2.91 1.26 10.74
C ALA A 191 3.54 -0.14 10.66
N GLY A 192 4.17 -0.49 9.53
CA GLY A 192 4.87 -1.76 9.35
C GLY A 192 6.06 -1.89 10.33
N LYS A 193 6.86 -0.84 10.47
CA LYS A 193 7.95 -0.80 11.47
C LYS A 193 7.44 -0.92 12.90
N ALA A 194 6.37 -0.20 13.25
CA ALA A 194 5.75 -0.28 14.57
C ALA A 194 5.11 -1.65 14.85
N ALA A 195 4.78 -2.43 13.81
CA ALA A 195 4.32 -3.82 13.92
C ALA A 195 5.47 -4.83 14.06
N GLY A 196 6.72 -4.39 14.14
CA GLY A 196 7.90 -5.25 14.23
C GLY A 196 8.29 -5.93 12.91
N CYS A 197 7.75 -5.47 11.78
CA CYS A 197 8.08 -6.02 10.47
C CYS A 197 9.30 -5.34 9.86
N LYS A 198 9.92 -6.05 8.90
CA LYS A 198 10.75 -5.41 7.88
C LYS A 198 9.85 -4.74 6.84
N VAL A 199 10.31 -3.64 6.25
CA VAL A 199 9.53 -2.88 5.26
C VAL A 199 10.31 -2.73 3.97
N LEU A 200 9.71 -3.19 2.87
CA LEU A 200 10.11 -2.90 1.51
C LEU A 200 9.31 -1.69 1.01
N GLY A 201 9.99 -0.56 0.88
CA GLY A 201 9.44 0.70 0.39
C GLY A 201 9.41 0.78 -1.13
N LEU A 202 8.30 1.22 -1.71
CA LEU A 202 8.18 1.56 -3.13
C LEU A 202 8.18 3.09 -3.32
N ILE A 203 8.76 3.58 -4.41
CA ILE A 203 8.77 5.02 -4.74
C ILE A 203 7.74 5.38 -5.83
N THR A 204 6.60 4.71 -5.77
CA THR A 204 5.48 4.86 -6.71
C THR A 204 4.68 6.14 -6.46
N SER A 205 4.51 6.54 -5.19
CA SER A 205 3.75 7.75 -4.81
C SER A 205 4.55 8.77 -3.99
N HIS A 206 5.69 8.37 -3.41
CA HIS A 206 6.55 9.23 -2.60
C HIS A 206 7.99 9.16 -3.07
N SER A 207 8.76 10.21 -2.76
CA SER A 207 10.18 10.22 -3.09
C SER A 207 10.97 9.18 -2.29
N GLU A 208 12.10 8.75 -2.85
CA GLU A 208 13.04 7.85 -2.17
C GLU A 208 13.44 8.39 -0.79
N LEU A 209 13.64 9.70 -0.67
CA LEU A 209 13.96 10.34 0.61
C LEU A 209 12.82 10.17 1.63
N GLU A 210 11.57 10.47 1.26
CA GLU A 210 10.40 10.33 2.14
C GLU A 210 10.23 8.87 2.61
N VAL A 211 10.43 7.90 1.71
CA VAL A 211 10.34 6.46 2.00
C VAL A 211 11.46 6.01 2.95
N LYS A 212 12.70 6.45 2.71
CA LYS A 212 13.85 6.16 3.57
C LYS A 212 13.71 6.77 4.95
N GLU A 213 13.34 8.05 5.04
CA GLU A 213 13.13 8.76 6.31
C GLU A 213 11.98 8.16 7.14
N ALA A 214 11.00 7.54 6.48
CA ALA A 214 9.93 6.81 7.16
C ALA A 214 10.40 5.49 7.80
N GLY A 215 11.59 4.99 7.43
CA GLY A 215 12.24 3.82 8.03
C GLY A 215 12.14 2.53 7.22
N ALA A 216 11.97 2.61 5.89
CA ALA A 216 12.03 1.43 5.02
C ALA A 216 13.40 0.73 5.12
N ASP A 217 13.42 -0.61 5.21
CA ASP A 217 14.65 -1.39 5.26
C ASP A 217 15.26 -1.58 3.86
N TRP A 218 14.41 -1.62 2.85
CA TRP A 218 14.78 -1.67 1.43
C TRP A 218 13.92 -0.70 0.65
N VAL A 219 14.46 -0.15 -0.44
CA VAL A 219 13.71 0.73 -1.33
C VAL A 219 13.94 0.29 -2.78
N VAL A 220 12.83 0.16 -3.52
CA VAL A 220 12.80 -0.20 -4.94
C VAL A 220 11.82 0.71 -5.68
N ARG A 221 11.86 0.74 -7.02
CA ARG A 221 10.95 1.60 -7.79
C ARG A 221 9.50 1.15 -7.62
N ASP A 222 9.27 -0.12 -7.92
CA ASP A 222 7.99 -0.80 -7.95
C ASP A 222 8.24 -2.32 -7.80
N LEU A 223 7.21 -3.14 -7.99
CA LEU A 223 7.34 -4.59 -7.84
C LEU A 223 8.00 -5.28 -9.05
N ASP A 224 8.24 -4.60 -10.18
CA ASP A 224 9.01 -5.19 -11.29
C ASP A 224 10.48 -5.39 -10.90
N ASP A 225 10.98 -4.61 -9.95
CA ASP A 225 12.33 -4.73 -9.40
C ASP A 225 12.42 -5.80 -8.29
N VAL A 226 11.34 -6.55 -8.04
CA VAL A 226 11.26 -7.62 -7.03
C VAL A 226 10.88 -8.95 -7.70
N VAL A 227 11.53 -10.04 -7.33
CA VAL A 227 11.11 -11.40 -7.68
C VAL A 227 10.64 -12.08 -6.41
N PHE A 228 9.40 -12.56 -6.44
CA PHE A 228 8.87 -13.47 -5.42
C PHE A 228 8.92 -14.89 -5.95
N SER A 229 9.28 -15.84 -5.11
CA SER A 229 9.08 -17.27 -5.33
C SER A 229 8.64 -17.95 -4.04
N VAL A 230 7.98 -19.09 -4.15
CA VAL A 230 7.60 -19.91 -3.00
C VAL A 230 8.32 -21.24 -3.13
N ASN A 231 9.11 -21.60 -2.12
CA ASN A 231 9.87 -22.84 -2.14
C ASN A 231 9.01 -24.04 -1.70
N ALA A 232 9.59 -25.25 -1.79
CA ALA A 232 8.87 -26.49 -1.47
C ALA A 232 8.40 -26.59 0.00
N GLU A 233 8.95 -25.77 0.90
CA GLU A 233 8.55 -25.68 2.31
C GLU A 233 7.47 -24.62 2.57
N GLY A 234 7.01 -23.92 1.52
CA GLY A 234 6.02 -22.84 1.61
C GLY A 234 6.60 -21.52 2.13
N LYS A 235 7.93 -21.39 2.21
CA LYS A 235 8.59 -20.13 2.53
C LYS A 235 8.69 -19.25 1.29
N ILE A 236 8.58 -17.95 1.52
CA ILE A 236 8.65 -16.95 0.46
C ILE A 236 10.10 -16.54 0.31
N GLU A 237 10.64 -16.68 -0.89
CA GLU A 237 11.94 -16.15 -1.28
C GLU A 237 11.72 -14.84 -2.03
N VAL A 238 12.47 -13.82 -1.64
CA VAL A 238 12.39 -12.49 -2.22
C VAL A 238 13.77 -12.12 -2.73
N GLU A 239 13.85 -11.73 -4.00
CA GLU A 239 15.05 -11.22 -4.63
C GLU A 239 14.80 -9.80 -5.14
N LEU A 240 15.61 -8.85 -4.67
CA LEU A 240 15.60 -7.48 -5.14
C LEU A 240 16.61 -7.37 -6.29
N LYS A 241 16.13 -6.99 -7.48
CA LYS A 241 16.95 -6.86 -8.71
C LYS A 241 17.80 -5.59 -8.70
N VAL A 242 17.26 -4.54 -8.08
CA VAL A 242 17.78 -3.16 -8.05
C VAL A 242 17.38 -2.63 -6.68
N THR A 243 18.33 -2.10 -5.91
CA THR A 243 18.05 -1.47 -4.62
C THR A 243 18.76 -0.13 -4.55
N PHE A 244 18.03 0.93 -4.22
CA PHE A 244 18.66 2.22 -3.94
C PHE A 244 19.53 2.10 -2.68
N ASP A 245 20.80 2.48 -2.76
CA ASP A 245 21.76 2.36 -1.65
C ASP A 245 21.19 2.92 -0.35
N THR A 246 21.07 2.08 0.68
CA THR A 246 20.83 2.57 2.04
C THR A 246 22.16 3.14 2.53
N LEU A 247 22.29 4.46 2.57
CA LEU A 247 23.46 5.10 3.15
C LEU A 247 23.58 4.64 4.62
N SER A 248 24.70 3.97 4.89
CA SER A 248 25.12 3.43 6.19
C SER A 248 25.20 4.49 7.28
#